data_AF-A0A832WK65-F1
#
_entry.id   AF-A0A832WK65-F1
#
_cell.length_a   1.000
_cell.length_b   1.000
_cell.length_c   1.000
_cell.angle_alpha   90.00
_cell.angle_beta   90.00
_cell.angle_gamma   90.00
#
_symmetry.space_group_name_H-M   'P 1'
#
loop_
_entity.id
_entity.type
_entity.pdbx_description
1 polymer ?
#
loop_
_entity_poly.entity_id
_entity_poly.type
_entity_poly.pdbx_seq_one_letter_code
_entity_poly.pdbx_strand_id
1 'polypeptide(L)'
;QVDVEGDKVWFSLSKNGEELESGIVNADGTVENQTFTATADFGDGKDQLYFITYVDSIFVSATDSFAVFKYTWLIDRDDTTVIENGDEYQGFKVKEASKDGIVLKNSDSITLNLDKGTKNYFTDSWYFQTSDEGKGSTSPNGYIIYPATDVVVEDKNATKPAGNSTEETNMTLSSNESEVISPDYRAASSSEIADSEDKNSSSEKAEEKTPEKLSGFGIVSGILGIMICLALRRNS
;
A
#
# COMPACT_ATOMS: atom_id res chain seq x y z
N GLN A 1 -13.17 -21.02 15.57
CA GLN A 1 -13.51 -22.37 16.08
C GLN A 1 -12.93 -23.41 15.12
N VAL A 2 -12.63 -24.61 15.57
CA VAL A 2 -12.21 -25.74 14.70
C VAL A 2 -13.34 -26.78 14.67
N ASP A 3 -13.51 -27.50 13.56
CA ASP A 3 -14.45 -28.62 13.50
C ASP A 3 -13.91 -29.91 14.16
N VAL A 4 -14.73 -30.97 14.18
CA VAL A 4 -14.42 -32.21 14.92
C VAL A 4 -13.35 -33.03 14.18
N GLU A 5 -13.38 -32.96 12.86
CA GLU A 5 -12.46 -33.60 11.93
C GLU A 5 -11.07 -32.93 11.94
N GLY A 6 -11.00 -31.64 12.31
CA GLY A 6 -9.77 -30.87 12.36
C GLY A 6 -9.28 -30.39 11.00
N ASP A 7 -10.16 -30.39 9.99
CA ASP A 7 -9.87 -29.93 8.63
C ASP A 7 -10.56 -28.59 8.29
N LYS A 8 -11.36 -28.00 9.19
CA LYS A 8 -11.95 -26.67 8.99
C LYS A 8 -11.80 -25.73 10.18
N VAL A 9 -11.63 -24.45 9.87
CA VAL A 9 -11.64 -23.34 10.83
C VAL A 9 -12.77 -22.37 10.51
N TRP A 10 -13.66 -22.13 11.47
CA TRP A 10 -14.45 -20.90 11.51
C TRP A 10 -13.57 -19.74 11.97
N PHE A 11 -13.40 -18.75 11.11
CA PHE A 11 -12.69 -17.50 11.36
C PHE A 11 -13.69 -16.34 11.50
N SER A 12 -13.37 -15.36 12.34
CA SER A 12 -14.10 -14.11 12.48
C SER A 12 -13.10 -12.97 12.67
N LEU A 13 -13.23 -11.93 11.85
CA LEU A 13 -12.47 -10.69 11.93
C LEU A 13 -13.31 -9.64 12.66
N SER A 14 -12.77 -9.02 13.70
CA SER A 14 -13.47 -7.98 14.46
C SER A 14 -12.60 -6.76 14.72
N LYS A 15 -13.21 -5.57 14.73
CA LYS A 15 -12.59 -4.31 15.17
C LYS A 15 -13.47 -3.72 16.27
N ASN A 16 -12.85 -3.30 17.38
CA ASN A 16 -13.55 -2.74 18.55
C ASN A 16 -14.69 -3.61 19.14
N GLY A 17 -14.67 -4.92 18.90
CA GLY A 17 -15.70 -5.87 19.36
C GLY A 17 -16.89 -6.05 18.41
N GLU A 18 -16.90 -5.36 17.26
CA GLU A 18 -17.86 -5.57 16.17
C GLU A 18 -17.27 -6.54 15.13
N GLU A 19 -18.03 -7.54 14.71
CA GLU A 19 -17.64 -8.46 13.64
C GLU A 19 -17.71 -7.74 12.29
N LEU A 20 -16.60 -7.79 11.53
CA LEU A 20 -16.49 -7.19 10.21
C LEU A 20 -16.71 -8.21 9.09
N GLU A 21 -16.26 -9.45 9.30
CA GLU A 21 -16.34 -10.56 8.34
C GLU A 21 -16.20 -11.90 9.08
N SER A 22 -16.89 -12.94 8.64
CA SER A 22 -16.71 -14.29 9.18
C SER A 22 -16.94 -15.39 8.14
N GLY A 23 -16.27 -16.53 8.30
CA GLY A 23 -16.27 -17.57 7.28
C GLY A 23 -15.59 -18.86 7.71
N ILE A 24 -15.74 -19.89 6.87
CA ILE A 24 -15.13 -21.21 7.06
C ILE A 24 -14.00 -21.39 6.05
N VAL A 25 -12.82 -21.76 6.56
CA VAL A 25 -11.61 -22.07 5.78
C VAL A 25 -11.35 -23.56 5.88
N ASN A 26 -11.02 -24.23 4.76
CA ASN A 26 -10.70 -25.66 4.75
C ASN A 26 -9.17 -25.84 4.67
N ALA A 27 -8.57 -26.56 5.62
CA ALA A 27 -7.16 -26.94 5.59
C ALA A 27 -6.90 -28.20 4.73
N ASP A 28 -7.41 -28.19 3.50
CA ASP A 28 -7.35 -29.34 2.58
C ASP A 28 -6.03 -29.48 1.80
N GLY A 29 -5.09 -28.56 2.03
CA GLY A 29 -3.78 -28.52 1.35
C GLY A 29 -3.74 -27.68 0.07
N THR A 30 -4.86 -27.10 -0.38
CA THR A 30 -4.89 -26.17 -1.52
C THR A 30 -4.78 -24.71 -1.07
N VAL A 31 -4.14 -23.83 -1.86
CA VAL A 31 -3.90 -22.43 -1.47
C VAL A 31 -5.20 -21.63 -1.42
N GLU A 32 -6.10 -21.85 -2.37
CA GLU A 32 -7.37 -21.13 -2.49
C GLU A 32 -8.28 -21.42 -1.28
N ASN A 33 -8.44 -22.69 -0.88
CA ASN A 33 -9.35 -23.07 0.20
C ASN A 33 -8.79 -22.80 1.61
N GLN A 34 -7.47 -22.60 1.73
CA GLN A 34 -6.77 -22.25 2.98
C GLN A 34 -6.66 -20.75 3.24
N THR A 35 -7.18 -19.90 2.34
CA THR A 35 -7.09 -18.44 2.50
C THR A 35 -8.39 -17.87 3.04
N PHE A 36 -8.32 -17.08 4.12
CA PHE A 36 -9.41 -16.19 4.53
C PHE A 36 -9.16 -14.79 3.99
N THR A 37 -10.19 -14.17 3.42
CA THR A 37 -10.17 -12.78 2.92
C THR A 37 -11.35 -12.02 3.50
N ALA A 38 -11.18 -10.72 3.71
CA ALA A 38 -12.29 -9.80 3.94
C ALA A 38 -12.24 -8.64 2.96
N THR A 39 -13.40 -8.34 2.38
CA THR A 39 -13.60 -7.29 1.37
C THR A 39 -14.59 -6.25 1.87
N ALA A 40 -14.43 -4.99 1.49
CA ALA A 40 -15.40 -3.94 1.83
C ALA A 40 -15.37 -2.78 0.83
N ASP A 41 -16.43 -2.00 0.81
CA ASP A 41 -16.46 -0.68 0.17
C ASP A 41 -15.72 0.32 1.08
N PHE A 42 -14.65 0.93 0.57
CA PHE A 42 -13.87 1.99 1.23
C PHE A 42 -13.13 2.83 0.17
N GLY A 43 -12.68 4.03 0.53
CA GLY A 43 -12.17 4.99 -0.45
C GLY A 43 -13.23 5.30 -1.52
N ASP A 44 -12.86 5.18 -2.79
CA ASP A 44 -13.73 5.29 -3.97
C ASP A 44 -14.11 3.93 -4.60
N GLY A 45 -13.54 2.83 -4.10
CA GLY A 45 -13.68 1.49 -4.65
C GLY A 45 -14.70 0.61 -3.91
N LYS A 46 -15.11 -0.48 -4.57
CA LYS A 46 -16.04 -1.48 -4.05
C LYS A 46 -15.39 -2.86 -3.91
N ASP A 47 -15.92 -3.67 -3.00
CA ASP A 47 -15.47 -5.05 -2.76
C ASP A 47 -13.94 -5.17 -2.60
N GLN A 48 -13.30 -4.14 -2.04
CA GLN A 48 -11.85 -4.04 -1.98
C GLN A 48 -11.27 -4.94 -0.88
N LEU A 49 -10.25 -5.73 -1.22
CA LEU A 49 -9.53 -6.57 -0.27
C LEU A 49 -8.77 -5.71 0.74
N TYR A 50 -9.16 -5.78 2.02
CA TYR A 50 -8.46 -5.09 3.12
C TYR A 50 -7.83 -6.04 4.13
N PHE A 51 -8.21 -7.32 4.15
CA PHE A 51 -7.58 -8.32 5.00
C PHE A 51 -7.41 -9.64 4.24
N ILE A 52 -6.25 -10.27 4.41
CA ILE A 52 -5.97 -11.62 3.93
C ILE A 52 -5.11 -12.35 4.96
N THR A 53 -5.36 -13.64 5.17
CA THR A 53 -4.51 -14.52 5.96
C THR A 53 -4.59 -15.96 5.47
N TYR A 54 -3.46 -16.66 5.48
CA TYR A 54 -3.38 -18.07 5.09
C TYR A 54 -3.41 -18.96 6.33
N VAL A 55 -4.30 -19.95 6.36
CA VAL A 55 -4.38 -20.99 7.38
C VAL A 55 -3.41 -22.10 6.98
N ASP A 56 -2.29 -22.18 7.70
CA ASP A 56 -1.19 -23.08 7.37
C ASP A 56 -1.36 -24.49 7.92
N SER A 57 -1.96 -24.60 9.10
CA SER A 57 -2.22 -25.87 9.75
C SER A 57 -3.26 -25.71 10.85
N ILE A 58 -4.00 -26.79 11.09
CA ILE A 58 -4.95 -26.92 12.19
C ILE A 58 -4.44 -28.03 13.10
N PHE A 59 -4.48 -27.79 14.41
CA PHE A 59 -4.14 -28.77 15.43
C PHE A 59 -5.32 -28.97 16.37
N VAL A 60 -5.77 -30.21 16.50
CA VAL A 60 -6.82 -30.62 17.45
C VAL A 60 -6.24 -31.65 18.40
N SER A 61 -6.52 -31.48 19.69
CA SER A 61 -6.17 -32.40 20.77
C SER A 61 -7.40 -32.71 21.61
N ALA A 62 -7.27 -33.56 22.63
CA ALA A 62 -8.38 -33.92 23.51
C ALA A 62 -8.90 -32.77 24.39
N THR A 63 -8.13 -31.69 24.56
CA THR A 63 -8.46 -30.54 25.42
C THR A 63 -8.49 -29.21 24.66
N ASP A 64 -7.60 -29.05 23.69
CA ASP A 64 -7.33 -27.77 23.03
C ASP A 64 -7.30 -27.92 21.50
N SER A 65 -7.75 -26.88 20.79
CA SER A 65 -7.68 -26.77 19.33
C SER A 65 -7.18 -25.39 18.92
N PHE A 66 -6.23 -25.32 18.00
CA PHE A 66 -5.72 -24.05 17.47
C PHE A 66 -5.38 -24.14 15.98
N ALA A 67 -5.29 -22.99 15.32
CA ALA A 67 -4.85 -22.86 13.94
C ALA A 67 -3.59 -22.00 13.88
N VAL A 68 -2.71 -22.31 12.93
CA VAL A 68 -1.50 -21.53 12.63
C VAL A 68 -1.79 -20.67 11.40
N PHE A 69 -1.59 -19.36 11.53
CA PHE A 69 -1.76 -18.40 10.44
C PHE A 69 -0.40 -17.96 9.89
N LYS A 70 -0.31 -17.73 8.58
CA LYS A 70 0.84 -17.16 7.88
C LYS A 70 0.38 -16.13 6.86
N TYR A 71 1.33 -15.35 6.35
CA TYR A 71 1.12 -14.41 5.23
C TYR A 71 -0.05 -13.45 5.46
N THR A 72 -0.23 -13.02 6.71
CA THR A 72 -1.29 -12.09 7.12
C THR A 72 -0.97 -10.68 6.66
N TRP A 73 -1.94 -10.01 6.05
CA TRP A 73 -1.85 -8.61 5.64
C TRP A 73 -3.18 -7.89 5.92
N LEU A 74 -3.09 -6.62 6.27
CA LEU A 74 -4.20 -5.77 6.68
C LEU A 74 -3.96 -4.33 6.21
N ILE A 75 -4.98 -3.72 5.61
CA ILE A 75 -5.13 -2.26 5.49
C ILE A 75 -6.13 -1.81 6.57
N ASP A 76 -5.87 -0.68 7.23
CA ASP A 76 -6.92 -0.02 8.00
C ASP A 76 -7.85 0.74 7.05
N ARG A 77 -8.92 0.07 6.62
CA ARG A 77 -9.91 0.60 5.66
C ARG A 77 -10.62 1.85 6.16
N ASP A 78 -10.65 2.08 7.49
CA ASP A 78 -11.33 3.21 8.10
C ASP A 78 -10.46 4.50 8.11
N ASP A 79 -9.17 4.39 7.78
CA ASP A 79 -8.20 5.50 7.69
C ASP A 79 -7.63 5.61 6.26
N THR A 80 -8.52 5.91 5.31
CA THR A 80 -8.18 6.00 3.88
C THR A 80 -8.43 7.39 3.32
N THR A 81 -7.45 7.91 2.57
CA THR A 81 -7.53 9.20 1.86
C THR A 81 -7.72 8.95 0.37
N VAL A 82 -8.80 9.48 -0.20
CA VAL A 82 -9.01 9.53 -1.66
C VAL A 82 -8.32 10.78 -2.20
N ILE A 83 -7.69 10.68 -3.38
CA ILE A 83 -6.99 11.79 -4.05
C ILE A 83 -7.53 11.94 -5.47
N GLU A 84 -8.18 13.07 -5.75
CA GLU A 84 -8.84 13.36 -7.03
C GLU A 84 -8.13 14.43 -7.86
N ASN A 85 -8.50 14.49 -9.14
CA ASN A 85 -8.00 15.49 -10.07
C ASN A 85 -8.44 16.91 -9.69
N GLY A 86 -7.48 17.72 -9.23
CA GLY A 86 -7.69 19.12 -8.86
C GLY A 86 -7.56 19.39 -7.37
N ASP A 87 -7.44 18.36 -6.53
CA ASP A 87 -7.20 18.49 -5.09
C ASP A 87 -5.88 19.21 -4.78
N GLU A 88 -5.73 19.62 -3.52
CA GLU A 88 -4.47 20.12 -2.97
C GLU A 88 -3.93 19.13 -1.91
N TYR A 89 -2.74 18.60 -2.16
CA TYR A 89 -2.04 17.67 -1.28
C TYR A 89 -0.67 18.24 -0.92
N GLN A 90 -0.38 18.42 0.37
CA GLN A 90 0.88 19.01 0.85
C GLN A 90 1.23 20.38 0.23
N GLY A 91 0.23 21.17 -0.20
CA GLY A 91 0.43 22.45 -0.90
C GLY A 91 0.68 22.34 -2.42
N PHE A 92 0.63 21.12 -2.98
CA PHE A 92 0.69 20.87 -4.42
C PHE A 92 -0.70 20.58 -4.97
N LYS A 93 -1.01 21.13 -6.14
CA LYS A 93 -2.24 20.77 -6.85
C LYS A 93 -2.06 19.47 -7.61
N VAL A 94 -2.98 18.53 -7.40
CA VAL A 94 -3.10 17.30 -8.18
C VAL A 94 -3.48 17.68 -9.62
N LYS A 95 -2.62 17.36 -10.58
CA LYS A 95 -2.84 17.59 -12.02
C LYS A 95 -3.30 16.33 -12.74
N GLU A 96 -2.87 15.19 -12.23
CA GLU A 96 -3.32 13.87 -12.66
C GLU A 96 -3.39 12.97 -11.43
N ALA A 97 -4.51 12.28 -11.26
CA ALA A 97 -4.65 11.08 -10.46
C ALA A 97 -5.14 9.98 -11.42
N SER A 98 -4.32 8.96 -11.63
CA SER A 98 -4.60 7.86 -12.55
C SER A 98 -4.02 6.55 -12.01
N LYS A 99 -4.41 5.42 -12.63
CA LYS A 99 -3.92 4.08 -12.25
C LYS A 99 -2.40 3.91 -12.34
N ASP A 100 -1.72 4.78 -13.10
CA ASP A 100 -0.28 4.72 -13.35
C ASP A 100 0.51 5.69 -12.45
N GLY A 101 -0.17 6.57 -11.70
CA GLY A 101 0.46 7.45 -10.71
C GLY A 101 -0.33 8.73 -10.40
N ILE A 102 0.27 9.56 -9.56
CA ILE A 102 -0.24 10.90 -9.20
C ILE A 102 0.80 11.94 -9.63
N VAL A 103 0.36 12.95 -10.38
CA VAL A 103 1.19 14.09 -10.81
C VAL A 103 0.83 15.31 -9.99
N LEU A 104 1.72 15.67 -9.07
CA LEU A 104 1.62 16.86 -8.23
C LEU A 104 2.33 18.06 -8.88
N LYS A 105 1.74 19.25 -8.81
CA LYS A 105 2.36 20.50 -9.30
C LYS A 105 2.16 21.65 -8.33
N ASN A 106 3.27 22.33 -8.00
CA ASN A 106 3.27 23.58 -7.27
C ASN A 106 2.52 24.67 -8.07
N SER A 107 1.62 25.40 -7.39
CA SER A 107 0.93 26.56 -7.98
C SER A 107 1.87 27.77 -8.06
N ASP A 108 2.69 27.97 -7.03
CA ASP A 108 3.62 29.11 -6.88
C ASP A 108 5.10 28.69 -6.99
N SER A 109 5.99 29.65 -7.19
CA SER A 109 7.43 29.41 -7.30
C SER A 109 8.07 29.02 -5.97
N ILE A 110 8.76 27.88 -5.93
CA ILE A 110 9.60 27.48 -4.79
C ILE A 110 10.86 28.37 -4.79
N THR A 111 11.07 29.11 -3.71
CA THR A 111 12.27 29.95 -3.51
C THR A 111 13.28 29.21 -2.65
N LEU A 112 14.55 29.19 -3.07
CA LEU A 112 15.63 28.51 -2.36
C LEU A 112 16.62 29.53 -1.79
N ASN A 113 16.83 29.50 -0.47
CA ASN A 113 18.02 30.06 0.14
C ASN A 113 19.21 29.10 -0.11
N LEU A 114 20.32 29.66 -0.60
CA LEU A 114 21.54 28.95 -0.94
C LEU A 114 22.61 29.00 0.17
N ASP A 115 22.29 29.59 1.32
CA ASP A 115 23.11 29.53 2.52
C ASP A 115 23.41 28.07 2.92
N LYS A 116 24.68 27.78 3.22
CA LYS A 116 25.20 26.44 3.54
C LYS A 116 24.30 25.66 4.50
N GLY A 117 23.83 24.50 4.07
CA GLY A 117 23.08 23.56 4.91
C GLY A 117 21.65 23.98 5.22
N THR A 118 21.16 25.08 4.63
CA THR A 118 19.78 25.55 4.85
C THR A 118 18.77 24.57 4.29
N LYS A 119 17.78 24.19 5.10
CA LYS A 119 16.60 23.44 4.68
C LYS A 119 15.54 24.41 4.14
N ASN A 120 15.22 24.28 2.85
CA ASN A 120 14.18 25.02 2.16
C ASN A 120 12.93 24.14 2.06
N TYR A 121 12.06 24.23 3.06
CA TYR A 121 10.80 23.49 3.08
C TYR A 121 9.85 24.02 2.00
N PHE A 122 9.21 23.10 1.29
CA PHE A 122 8.19 23.39 0.28
C PHE A 122 6.91 22.54 0.49
N THR A 123 6.88 21.76 1.56
CA THR A 123 5.71 21.13 2.20
C THR A 123 5.97 21.09 3.72
N ASP A 124 5.05 20.51 4.50
CA ASP A 124 5.22 20.33 5.95
C ASP A 124 6.39 19.40 6.34
N SER A 125 6.91 18.57 5.43
CA SER A 125 8.00 17.61 5.71
C SER A 125 9.09 17.56 4.63
N TRP A 126 8.74 17.78 3.37
CA TRP A 126 9.68 17.77 2.23
C TRP A 126 10.40 19.12 2.09
N TYR A 127 11.72 19.04 1.91
CA TYR A 127 12.59 20.19 1.75
C TYR A 127 13.72 19.92 0.74
N PHE A 128 14.25 20.99 0.16
CA PHE A 128 15.54 20.98 -0.52
C PHE A 128 16.61 21.49 0.44
N GLN A 129 17.76 20.84 0.51
CA GLN A 129 18.89 21.34 1.30
C GLN A 129 20.09 21.63 0.39
N THR A 130 20.77 22.74 0.67
CA THR A 130 21.81 23.29 -0.20
C THR A 130 23.21 23.05 0.39
N SER A 131 24.18 22.71 -0.48
CA SER A 131 25.60 22.64 -0.12
C SER A 131 26.24 24.02 0.13
N ASP A 132 27.54 24.05 0.41
CA ASP A 132 28.36 25.25 0.18
C ASP A 132 28.33 25.67 -1.30
N GLU A 133 28.68 26.94 -1.56
CA GLU A 133 29.06 27.42 -2.89
C GLU A 133 30.32 26.70 -3.40
N GLY A 134 30.43 26.53 -4.72
CA GLY A 134 31.57 25.88 -5.38
C GLY A 134 31.60 24.35 -5.24
N LYS A 135 30.46 23.73 -4.91
CA LYS A 135 30.29 22.26 -4.88
C LYS A 135 29.59 21.70 -6.12
N GLY A 136 28.93 22.56 -6.92
CA GLY A 136 28.24 22.15 -8.14
C GLY A 136 29.21 21.70 -9.24
N SER A 137 28.86 20.65 -9.98
CA SER A 137 29.76 19.98 -10.94
C SER A 137 30.16 20.82 -12.16
N THR A 138 29.49 21.93 -12.44
CA THR A 138 29.59 22.68 -13.72
C THR A 138 29.95 24.15 -13.57
N SER A 139 30.06 24.68 -12.35
CA SER A 139 30.34 26.09 -12.09
C SER A 139 31.23 26.26 -10.84
N PRO A 140 32.26 27.13 -10.88
CA PRO A 140 33.05 27.49 -9.70
C PRO A 140 32.23 28.05 -8.54
N ASN A 141 31.02 28.56 -8.83
CA ASN A 141 30.05 29.11 -7.88
C ASN A 141 28.77 28.25 -7.84
N GLY A 142 28.84 26.99 -8.26
CA GLY A 142 27.70 26.07 -8.31
C GLY A 142 27.39 25.45 -6.95
N TYR A 143 26.14 25.03 -6.76
CA TYR A 143 25.66 24.34 -5.57
C TYR A 143 25.19 22.93 -5.90
N ILE A 144 25.20 22.03 -4.92
CA ILE A 144 24.43 20.78 -4.93
C ILE A 144 23.17 21.03 -4.13
N ILE A 145 22.02 20.66 -4.70
CA ILE A 145 20.71 20.75 -4.08
C ILE A 145 20.17 19.32 -3.99
N TYR A 146 19.83 18.88 -2.78
CA TYR A 146 19.30 17.53 -2.56
C TYR A 146 17.89 17.59 -1.96
N PRO A 147 16.92 16.84 -2.52
CA PRO A 147 15.61 16.66 -1.90
C PRO A 147 15.72 15.73 -0.70
N ALA A 148 14.97 16.04 0.35
CA ALA A 148 14.86 15.21 1.54
C ALA A 148 13.49 15.40 2.21
N THR A 149 13.18 14.54 3.17
CA THR A 149 12.00 14.66 4.04
C THR A 149 12.40 14.47 5.48
N ASP A 150 11.80 15.24 6.38
CA ASP A 150 11.79 14.86 7.79
C ASP A 150 10.80 13.71 8.01
N VAL A 151 11.14 12.81 8.93
CA VAL A 151 10.32 11.64 9.30
C VAL A 151 10.18 11.63 10.81
N VAL A 152 8.94 11.75 11.30
CA VAL A 152 8.64 11.63 12.73
C VAL A 152 8.37 10.16 13.03
N VAL A 153 9.22 9.56 13.86
CA VAL A 153 9.01 8.20 14.39
C VAL A 153 8.35 8.33 15.76
N GLU A 154 7.02 8.13 15.81
CA GLU A 154 6.30 8.08 17.08
C GLU A 154 6.56 6.75 17.79
N ASP A 155 7.41 6.77 18.83
CA ASP A 155 7.52 5.64 19.75
C ASP A 155 6.31 5.61 20.69
N LYS A 156 5.28 4.85 20.29
CA LYS A 156 4.05 4.64 21.06
C LYS A 156 4.26 3.90 22.40
N ASN A 157 5.48 3.42 22.68
CA ASN A 157 5.88 2.81 23.95
C ASN A 157 6.81 3.69 24.81
N ALA A 158 7.13 4.92 24.37
CA ALA A 158 7.98 5.85 25.13
C ALA A 158 7.28 6.37 26.42
N THR A 159 7.30 5.55 27.46
CA THR A 159 6.91 5.95 28.82
C THR A 159 7.87 7.06 29.27
N LYS A 160 7.35 8.29 29.41
CA LYS A 160 8.12 9.43 29.93
C LYS A 160 8.77 9.02 31.27
N PRO A 161 10.10 9.06 31.41
CA PRO A 161 10.72 8.85 32.71
C PRO A 161 10.27 9.98 33.65
N ALA A 162 9.60 9.61 34.73
CA ALA A 162 9.29 10.54 35.82
C ALA A 162 10.63 11.06 36.37
N GLY A 163 10.84 12.38 36.27
CA GLY A 163 12.16 12.94 36.47
C GLY A 163 12.65 12.84 37.92
N ASN A 164 13.94 12.55 38.09
CA ASN A 164 14.74 13.32 39.05
C ASN A 164 16.24 13.36 38.70
N SER A 165 16.82 14.54 38.91
CA SER A 165 18.25 14.90 39.01
C SER A 165 19.35 13.99 38.44
N THR A 166 20.02 14.50 37.40
CA THR A 166 21.49 14.71 37.33
C THR A 166 22.43 13.61 37.86
N GLU A 167 23.10 12.91 36.94
CA GLU A 167 24.55 12.72 36.99
C GLU A 167 25.09 12.56 35.55
N GLU A 168 26.25 13.14 35.25
CA GLU A 168 26.82 13.11 33.90
C GLU A 168 27.43 11.73 33.61
N THR A 169 27.17 11.18 32.41
CA THR A 169 28.06 10.17 31.84
C THR A 169 28.22 10.40 30.34
N ASN A 170 29.41 10.86 29.98
CA ASN A 170 29.78 11.23 28.63
C ASN A 170 30.10 9.97 27.80
N MET A 171 29.26 9.63 26.82
CA MET A 171 29.58 8.61 25.81
C MET A 171 29.38 9.16 24.39
N THR A 172 30.44 9.77 23.88
CA THR A 172 30.62 10.02 22.46
C THR A 172 30.75 8.69 21.71
N LEU A 173 29.73 8.32 20.93
CA LEU A 173 29.82 7.25 19.94
C LEU A 173 29.74 7.83 18.53
N SER A 174 30.91 8.24 18.04
CA SER A 174 31.12 8.60 16.64
C SER A 174 31.02 7.34 15.77
N SER A 175 30.05 7.29 14.88
CA SER A 175 30.07 6.42 13.69
C SER A 175 29.67 7.24 12.46
N ASN A 176 30.67 7.78 11.79
CA ASN A 176 30.53 8.14 10.38
C ASN A 176 30.47 6.83 9.59
N GLU A 177 29.40 6.59 8.85
CA GLU A 177 29.49 5.75 7.66
C GLU A 177 28.65 6.38 6.54
N SER A 178 29.34 6.75 5.47
CA SER A 178 28.77 7.42 4.31
C SER A 178 28.61 6.41 3.18
N GLU A 179 27.41 5.89 2.97
CA GLU A 179 27.10 5.16 1.73
C GLU A 179 26.43 6.10 0.72
N VAL A 180 27.21 6.51 -0.28
CA VAL A 180 26.74 7.29 -1.43
C VAL A 180 26.19 6.32 -2.48
N ILE A 181 24.88 6.11 -2.47
CA ILE A 181 24.19 5.35 -3.52
C ILE A 181 23.83 6.30 -4.67
N SER A 182 24.53 6.18 -5.79
CA SER A 182 24.27 6.94 -7.01
C SER A 182 23.23 6.24 -7.90
N PRO A 183 22.13 6.91 -8.29
CA PRO A 183 21.23 6.41 -9.34
C PRO A 183 21.74 6.81 -10.73
N ASP A 184 22.22 5.84 -11.51
CA ASP A 184 22.60 6.05 -12.92
C ASP A 184 21.35 6.04 -13.82
N TYR A 185 20.85 7.22 -14.19
CA TYR A 185 19.68 7.38 -15.05
C TYR A 185 20.10 7.38 -16.53
N ARG A 186 20.08 6.21 -17.16
CA ARG A 186 20.37 6.10 -18.60
C ARG A 186 19.14 6.41 -19.44
N ALA A 187 18.97 7.67 -19.82
CA ALA A 187 17.93 8.09 -20.76
C ALA A 187 18.15 7.42 -22.14
N ALA A 188 17.12 6.73 -22.65
CA ALA A 188 17.05 6.25 -24.02
C ALA A 188 16.07 7.13 -24.82
N SER A 189 16.50 7.60 -25.98
CA SER A 189 15.74 8.52 -26.83
C SER A 189 14.68 7.80 -27.70
N SER A 190 13.65 8.55 -28.04
CA SER A 190 12.50 8.17 -28.91
C SER A 190 12.86 7.69 -30.32
N SER A 191 12.01 6.83 -30.89
CA SER A 191 11.74 6.77 -32.34
C SER A 191 10.32 6.24 -32.67
N GLU A 192 9.48 7.16 -33.12
CA GLU A 192 8.27 7.13 -33.97
C GLU A 192 7.50 5.83 -34.34
N ILE A 193 6.19 5.88 -34.02
CA ILE A 193 4.98 5.69 -34.88
C ILE A 193 5.01 4.64 -36.01
N ALA A 194 4.03 3.71 -35.95
CA ALA A 194 3.28 3.23 -37.12
C ALA A 194 1.81 2.96 -36.74
N ASP A 195 0.89 3.35 -37.62
CA ASP A 195 -0.57 3.34 -37.45
C ASP A 195 -1.23 2.21 -38.26
N SER A 196 -2.35 1.65 -37.78
CA SER A 196 -3.32 0.90 -38.60
C SER A 196 -4.62 0.60 -37.84
N GLU A 197 -5.74 0.96 -38.45
CA GLU A 197 -7.13 0.68 -38.04
C GLU A 197 -7.51 -0.82 -38.20
N ASP A 198 -8.52 -1.35 -37.47
CA ASP A 198 -9.88 -1.51 -38.01
C ASP A 198 -10.95 -1.95 -36.96
N LYS A 199 -12.23 -1.98 -37.39
CA LYS A 199 -13.53 -2.09 -36.65
C LYS A 199 -13.81 -3.54 -36.11
N ASN A 200 -14.89 -3.91 -35.38
CA ASN A 200 -16.26 -3.41 -35.26
C ASN A 200 -17.10 -4.07 -34.10
N SER A 201 -18.22 -3.43 -33.69
CA SER A 201 -19.50 -3.99 -33.12
C SER A 201 -19.51 -4.90 -31.85
N SER A 202 -20.18 -4.57 -30.72
CA SER A 202 -21.66 -4.60 -30.41
C SER A 202 -22.07 -5.91 -29.67
N SER A 203 -23.02 -6.02 -28.72
CA SER A 203 -24.01 -5.10 -28.06
C SER A 203 -24.64 -5.75 -26.78
N GLU A 204 -25.36 -4.95 -25.97
CA GLU A 204 -26.56 -5.18 -25.09
C GLU A 204 -26.99 -6.62 -24.64
N LYS A 205 -27.65 -6.85 -23.48
CA LYS A 205 -28.72 -6.08 -22.82
C LYS A 205 -28.92 -6.47 -21.33
N ALA A 206 -29.51 -5.56 -20.53
CA ALA A 206 -29.91 -5.76 -19.12
C ALA A 206 -31.32 -6.37 -18.93
N GLU A 207 -31.61 -6.87 -17.71
CA GLU A 207 -32.82 -6.49 -16.96
C GLU A 207 -32.75 -6.86 -15.45
N GLU A 208 -33.53 -6.13 -14.64
CA GLU A 208 -33.52 -6.03 -13.17
C GLU A 208 -34.80 -6.63 -12.58
N LYS A 209 -34.75 -7.30 -11.40
CA LYS A 209 -35.84 -7.33 -10.39
C LYS A 209 -35.34 -7.64 -8.96
N THR A 210 -35.93 -6.96 -7.99
CA THR A 210 -35.92 -7.24 -6.54
C THR A 210 -37.34 -7.04 -5.98
N PRO A 211 -37.64 -7.32 -4.69
CA PRO A 211 -37.12 -8.39 -3.82
C PRO A 211 -38.26 -9.22 -3.17
N GLU A 212 -37.98 -10.46 -2.76
CA GLU A 212 -38.76 -11.12 -1.70
C GLU A 212 -37.84 -11.71 -0.62
N LYS A 213 -38.18 -11.45 0.63
CA LYS A 213 -37.43 -11.86 1.83
C LYS A 213 -38.06 -13.12 2.41
N LEU A 214 -37.30 -14.21 2.52
CA LEU A 214 -37.56 -15.26 3.52
C LEU A 214 -36.27 -16.05 3.86
N SER A 215 -36.33 -16.78 4.98
CA SER A 215 -35.17 -17.22 5.76
C SER A 215 -34.72 -18.65 5.45
N GLY A 216 -33.40 -18.89 5.48
CA GLY A 216 -32.79 -20.21 5.61
C GLY A 216 -31.84 -20.61 4.48
N PHE A 217 -30.54 -20.75 4.82
CA PHE A 217 -29.50 -21.47 4.06
C PHE A 217 -29.44 -21.22 2.54
N GLY A 218 -28.78 -20.13 2.13
CA GLY A 218 -28.41 -19.90 0.73
C GLY A 218 -26.94 -20.21 0.46
N ILE A 219 -26.66 -21.25 -0.32
CA ILE A 219 -25.36 -21.42 -0.99
C ILE A 219 -25.47 -20.75 -2.35
N VAL A 220 -24.77 -19.63 -2.54
CA VAL A 220 -24.59 -19.01 -3.87
C VAL A 220 -23.12 -18.64 -4.03
N SER A 221 -22.33 -19.58 -4.56
CA SER A 221 -20.99 -19.26 -5.05
C SER A 221 -21.14 -18.56 -6.40
N GLY A 222 -20.77 -17.27 -6.44
CA GLY A 222 -20.70 -16.50 -7.67
C GLY A 222 -19.44 -16.85 -8.45
N ILE A 223 -19.57 -17.71 -9.48
CA ILE A 223 -18.45 -18.02 -10.37
C ILE A 223 -18.27 -16.85 -11.35
N LEU A 224 -17.32 -15.96 -11.09
CA LEU A 224 -16.79 -15.02 -12.09
C LEU A 224 -15.41 -15.48 -12.56
N GLY A 225 -15.40 -16.47 -13.46
CA GLY A 225 -14.17 -17.03 -14.01
C GLY A 225 -13.49 -16.09 -15.00
N ILE A 226 -12.29 -15.59 -14.67
CA ILE A 226 -11.41 -14.92 -15.63
C ILE A 226 -10.84 -15.97 -16.60
N MET A 227 -11.12 -15.79 -17.88
CA MET A 227 -10.64 -16.66 -18.97
C MET A 227 -9.13 -16.46 -19.21
N ILE A 228 -8.30 -17.41 -18.77
CA ILE A 228 -6.88 -17.46 -19.14
C ILE A 228 -6.71 -18.12 -20.51
N CYS A 229 -6.33 -17.33 -21.50
CA CYS A 229 -6.01 -17.82 -22.84
C CYS A 229 -4.63 -18.51 -22.88
N LEU A 230 -4.60 -19.84 -22.75
CA LEU A 230 -3.39 -20.63 -23.05
C LEU A 230 -3.23 -20.82 -24.56
N ALA A 231 -2.49 -19.90 -25.18
CA ALA A 231 -2.05 -20.01 -26.57
C ALA A 231 -0.52 -20.18 -26.66
N LEU A 232 -0.02 -21.40 -26.42
CA LEU A 232 1.29 -21.80 -26.94
C LEU A 232 1.16 -23.05 -27.81
N ARG A 233 1.31 -22.80 -29.11
CA ARG A 233 1.14 -23.72 -30.23
C ARG A 233 2.41 -24.55 -30.43
N ARG A 234 2.25 -25.86 -30.49
CA ARG A 234 3.29 -26.79 -30.96
C ARG A 234 3.63 -26.52 -32.44
N ASN A 235 4.92 -26.35 -32.73
CA ASN A 235 5.66 -26.60 -33.98
C ASN A 235 7.15 -26.34 -33.65
N SER A 236 8.14 -27.13 -34.05
CA SER A 236 8.17 -28.29 -34.97
C SER A 236 8.92 -29.48 -34.35
#